data_AF-A0A4R4NJS2-F1
#
_entry.id   AF-A0A4R4NJS2-F1
#
_cell.length_a   1.000
_cell.length_b   1.000
_cell.length_c   1.000
_cell.angle_alpha   90.00
_cell.angle_beta   90.00
_cell.angle_gamma   90.00
#
_symmetry.space_group_name_H-M   'P 1'
#
loop_
_entity.id
_entity.type
_entity.pdbx_description
1 polymer ?
#
loop_
_entity_poly.entity_id
_entity_poly.type
_entity_poly.pdbx_seq_one_letter_code
_entity_poly.pdbx_strand_id
1 'polypeptide(L)'
;MTDWSRLSHAYGTAEDVPGLLDRVASGRNDQGWSDLWSALCHQGSVYSASFAALPRLLAIASDQGTREDDAVMALALAAAIVAGEDQPHDAGDVRARHAADIDALGRIATRMLPTASDRYTYVYLLQAVLAFEGVPVWGHRLEDVNNDEYEIECPECSAVMFVAFGDDGHFSCTGDYAIGADVPKLPLRPAAPETLTGLPERLHTTAHAHGQEDVAVRLTYLFGAATCPDCKAEFTVADQVHPPLVTAARRRGVGRPCPDDGNRPRPGRRAAPPPSRDSVAMRR
;
A
#
# COMPACT_ATOMS: atom_id res chain seq x y z
N MET A 1 -3.89 -18.64 -24.32
CA MET A 1 -4.20 -17.22 -24.59
C MET A 1 -5.48 -16.89 -23.84
N THR A 2 -5.48 -15.83 -23.03
CA THR A 2 -6.63 -15.42 -22.21
C THR A 2 -7.74 -14.87 -23.10
N ASP A 3 -8.97 -15.32 -22.90
CA ASP A 3 -10.17 -14.77 -23.54
C ASP A 3 -10.75 -13.63 -22.67
N TRP A 4 -10.30 -12.41 -22.95
CA TRP A 4 -10.64 -11.21 -22.16
C TRP A 4 -12.12 -10.81 -22.27
N SER A 5 -12.82 -11.23 -23.33
CA SER A 5 -14.25 -10.95 -23.51
C SER A 5 -15.15 -11.63 -22.46
N ARG A 6 -14.62 -12.65 -21.78
CA ARG A 6 -15.30 -13.41 -20.73
C ARG A 6 -14.94 -12.96 -19.32
N LEU A 7 -14.03 -12.01 -19.18
CA LEU A 7 -13.58 -11.48 -17.90
C LEU A 7 -14.18 -10.10 -17.68
N SER A 8 -14.22 -9.68 -16.43
CA SER A 8 -14.67 -8.35 -16.05
C SER A 8 -13.63 -7.64 -15.22
N HIS A 9 -13.73 -6.32 -15.24
CA HIS A 9 -13.00 -5.37 -14.42
C HIS A 9 -14.01 -4.36 -13.84
N ALA A 10 -13.55 -3.32 -13.12
CA ALA A 10 -14.43 -2.37 -12.43
C ALA A 10 -15.51 -1.70 -13.30
N TYR A 11 -15.25 -1.52 -14.59
CA TYR A 11 -16.13 -0.78 -15.51
C TYR A 11 -16.88 -1.66 -16.52
N GLY A 12 -16.87 -2.98 -16.35
CA GLY A 12 -17.54 -3.92 -17.27
C GLY A 12 -16.61 -4.98 -17.86
N THR A 13 -16.78 -5.29 -19.15
CA THR A 13 -15.96 -6.25 -19.92
C THR A 13 -14.49 -5.86 -19.93
N ALA A 14 -13.59 -6.84 -19.98
CA ALA A 14 -12.13 -6.64 -19.91
C ALA A 14 -11.42 -6.64 -21.28
N GLU A 15 -12.15 -6.51 -22.39
CA GLU A 15 -11.58 -6.52 -23.75
C GLU A 15 -10.53 -5.42 -24.00
N ASP A 16 -10.59 -4.33 -23.23
CA ASP A 16 -9.68 -3.20 -23.29
C ASP A 16 -8.39 -3.37 -22.45
N VAL A 17 -8.39 -4.30 -21.48
CA VAL A 17 -7.25 -4.56 -20.57
C VAL A 17 -5.96 -4.91 -21.31
N PRO A 18 -5.94 -5.72 -22.38
CA PRO A 18 -4.72 -5.93 -23.17
C PRO A 18 -4.14 -4.62 -23.71
N GLY A 19 -4.99 -3.70 -24.18
CA GLY A 19 -4.57 -2.40 -24.67
C GLY A 19 -4.03 -1.48 -23.57
N LEU A 20 -4.55 -1.59 -22.35
CA LEU A 20 -4.01 -0.91 -21.16
C LEU A 20 -2.61 -1.45 -20.80
N LEU A 21 -2.46 -2.78 -20.77
CA LEU A 21 -1.19 -3.47 -20.48
C LEU A 21 -0.10 -3.16 -21.52
N ASP A 22 -0.45 -3.14 -22.81
CA ASP A 22 0.47 -2.77 -23.89
C ASP A 22 0.92 -1.30 -23.77
N ARG A 23 0.03 -0.42 -23.27
CA ARG A 23 0.33 0.99 -23.05
C ARG A 23 1.39 1.18 -21.98
N VAL A 24 1.20 0.56 -20.81
CA VAL A 24 2.17 0.66 -19.69
C VAL A 24 3.49 -0.03 -20.02
N ALA A 25 3.45 -1.19 -20.68
CA ALA A 25 4.65 -1.90 -21.11
C ALA A 25 5.51 -1.08 -22.09
N SER A 26 4.89 -0.15 -22.83
CA SER A 26 5.63 0.71 -23.76
C SER A 26 6.36 1.88 -23.09
N GLY A 27 6.07 2.20 -21.83
CA GLY A 27 6.69 3.30 -21.07
C GLY A 27 6.41 4.70 -21.62
N ARG A 28 5.39 4.86 -22.49
CA ARG A 28 5.10 6.11 -23.23
C ARG A 28 3.93 6.93 -22.68
N ASN A 29 3.26 6.49 -21.62
CA ASN A 29 2.08 7.18 -21.09
C ASN A 29 1.99 7.06 -19.56
N ASP A 30 2.25 8.16 -18.87
CA ASP A 30 2.20 8.25 -17.41
C ASP A 30 0.78 7.99 -16.86
N GLN A 31 -0.29 8.29 -17.62
CA GLN A 31 -1.68 7.99 -17.24
C GLN A 31 -2.00 6.49 -17.35
N GLY A 32 -1.19 5.71 -18.08
CA GLY A 32 -1.48 4.31 -18.35
C GLY A 32 -1.58 3.45 -17.10
N TRP A 33 -0.74 3.72 -16.09
CA TRP A 33 -0.77 2.98 -14.82
C TRP A 33 -2.02 3.31 -14.01
N SER A 34 -2.44 4.58 -13.98
CA SER A 34 -3.68 4.97 -13.30
C SER A 34 -4.90 4.32 -13.95
N ASP A 35 -5.01 4.37 -15.28
CA ASP A 35 -6.12 3.74 -16.01
C ASP A 35 -6.18 2.23 -15.71
N LEU A 36 -5.03 1.55 -15.78
CA LEU A 36 -4.91 0.12 -15.51
C LEU A 36 -5.25 -0.23 -14.05
N TRP A 37 -4.72 0.54 -13.09
CA TRP A 37 -5.02 0.36 -11.67
C TRP A 37 -6.49 0.57 -11.39
N SER A 38 -7.08 1.62 -11.94
CA SER A 38 -8.50 1.94 -11.76
C SER A 38 -9.40 0.85 -12.34
N ALA A 39 -9.00 0.21 -13.44
CA ALA A 39 -9.72 -0.93 -13.99
C ALA A 39 -9.58 -2.19 -13.12
N LEU A 40 -8.37 -2.55 -12.70
CA LEU A 40 -8.07 -3.85 -12.08
C LEU A 40 -8.16 -3.89 -10.54
N CYS A 41 -8.09 -2.74 -9.87
CA CYS A 41 -8.03 -2.62 -8.40
C CYS A 41 -8.88 -1.45 -7.88
N HIS A 42 -10.07 -1.25 -8.45
CA HIS A 42 -10.90 -0.09 -8.13
C HIS A 42 -11.31 -0.07 -6.66
N GLN A 43 -10.87 0.97 -5.93
CA GLN A 43 -11.13 1.11 -4.49
C GLN A 43 -10.77 -0.14 -3.68
N GLY A 44 -9.69 -0.83 -4.10
CA GLY A 44 -9.21 -2.07 -3.48
C GLY A 44 -9.99 -3.33 -3.90
N SER A 45 -11.01 -3.21 -4.74
CA SER A 45 -11.74 -4.37 -5.28
C SER A 45 -11.00 -5.01 -6.44
N VAL A 46 -10.95 -6.34 -6.49
CA VAL A 46 -10.32 -7.12 -7.57
C VAL A 46 -11.35 -7.93 -8.36
N TYR A 47 -10.99 -8.31 -9.59
CA TYR A 47 -11.89 -8.91 -10.57
C TYR A 47 -11.20 -10.07 -11.32
N SER A 48 -11.95 -10.83 -12.13
CA SER A 48 -11.33 -11.89 -12.94
C SER A 48 -10.26 -11.38 -13.90
N ALA A 49 -10.42 -10.17 -14.45
CA ALA A 49 -9.39 -9.54 -15.27
C ALA A 49 -8.11 -9.21 -14.49
N SER A 50 -8.22 -8.91 -13.19
CA SER A 50 -7.09 -8.58 -12.32
C SER A 50 -6.13 -9.75 -12.25
N PHE A 51 -6.63 -10.93 -11.92
CA PHE A 51 -5.81 -12.14 -11.83
C PHE A 51 -5.25 -12.57 -13.18
N ALA A 52 -6.04 -12.44 -14.25
CA ALA A 52 -5.59 -12.72 -15.60
C ALA A 52 -4.45 -11.79 -16.09
N ALA A 53 -4.25 -10.63 -15.46
CA ALA A 53 -3.17 -9.70 -15.76
C ALA A 53 -1.83 -10.07 -15.11
N LEU A 54 -1.79 -10.94 -14.08
CA LEU A 54 -0.57 -11.28 -13.34
C LEU A 54 0.62 -11.71 -14.23
N PRO A 55 0.45 -12.60 -15.24
CA PRO A 55 1.55 -12.98 -16.13
C PRO A 55 2.11 -11.79 -16.93
N ARG A 56 1.25 -10.83 -17.32
CA ARG A 56 1.66 -9.63 -18.07
C ARG A 56 2.36 -8.62 -17.17
N LEU A 57 1.93 -8.48 -15.91
CA LEU A 57 2.63 -7.66 -14.90
C LEU A 57 4.00 -8.24 -14.56
N LEU A 58 4.12 -9.57 -14.44
CA LEU A 58 5.41 -10.25 -14.30
C LEU A 58 6.32 -9.96 -15.50
N ALA A 59 5.81 -10.06 -16.73
CA ALA A 59 6.59 -9.76 -17.92
C ALA A 59 7.17 -8.33 -17.87
N ILE A 60 6.35 -7.33 -17.53
CA ILE A 60 6.77 -5.93 -17.37
C ILE A 60 7.86 -5.79 -16.29
N ALA A 61 7.63 -6.36 -15.11
CA ALA A 61 8.56 -6.28 -13.97
C ALA A 61 9.89 -7.02 -14.21
N SER A 62 9.90 -8.03 -15.08
CA SER A 62 11.08 -8.86 -15.36
C SER A 62 11.94 -8.36 -16.52
N ASP A 63 11.41 -7.47 -17.36
CA ASP A 63 12.10 -6.98 -18.56
C ASP A 63 13.20 -5.97 -18.17
N GLN A 64 14.42 -6.21 -18.64
CA GLN A 64 15.57 -5.34 -18.41
C GLN A 64 15.46 -3.99 -19.11
N GLY A 65 14.61 -3.89 -20.14
CA GLY A 65 14.32 -2.65 -20.85
C GLY A 65 13.26 -1.77 -20.18
N THR A 66 12.53 -2.31 -19.20
CA THR A 66 11.52 -1.57 -18.43
C THR A 66 12.20 -0.57 -17.50
N ARG A 67 11.64 0.64 -17.38
CA ARG A 67 12.08 1.64 -16.40
C ARG A 67 11.85 1.11 -14.99
N GLU A 68 12.72 1.48 -14.06
CA GLU A 68 12.59 1.06 -12.67
C GLU A 68 11.22 1.42 -12.07
N ASP A 69 10.74 2.65 -12.29
CA ASP A 69 9.40 3.09 -11.84
C ASP A 69 8.28 2.18 -12.38
N ASP A 70 8.35 1.81 -13.67
CA ASP A 70 7.35 0.96 -14.31
C ASP A 70 7.40 -0.48 -13.76
N ALA A 71 8.60 -0.99 -13.43
CA ALA A 71 8.76 -2.28 -12.77
C ALA A 71 8.20 -2.26 -11.34
N VAL A 72 8.45 -1.19 -10.58
CA VAL A 72 7.87 -0.99 -9.24
C VAL A 72 6.35 -0.93 -9.31
N MET A 73 5.77 -0.17 -10.25
CA MET A 73 4.32 -0.08 -10.44
C MET A 73 3.70 -1.43 -10.83
N ALA A 74 4.37 -2.21 -11.67
CA ALA A 74 3.93 -3.57 -12.01
C ALA A 74 3.88 -4.49 -10.78
N LEU A 75 4.91 -4.42 -9.92
CA LEU A 75 4.97 -5.19 -8.68
C LEU A 75 3.91 -4.74 -7.67
N ALA A 76 3.72 -3.44 -7.49
CA ALA A 76 2.74 -2.87 -6.58
C ALA A 76 1.31 -3.26 -7.00
N LEU A 77 0.99 -3.19 -8.30
CA LEU A 77 -0.32 -3.59 -8.80
C LEU A 77 -0.52 -5.11 -8.65
N ALA A 78 0.47 -5.93 -9.02
CA ALA A 78 0.38 -7.37 -8.85
C ALA A 78 0.19 -7.78 -7.38
N ALA A 79 0.86 -7.09 -6.45
CA ALA A 79 0.69 -7.28 -5.02
C ALA A 79 -0.71 -6.92 -4.54
N ALA A 80 -1.25 -5.78 -4.96
CA ALA A 80 -2.62 -5.37 -4.63
C ALA A 80 -3.66 -6.39 -5.13
N ILE A 81 -3.46 -6.94 -6.33
CA ILE A 81 -4.30 -7.99 -6.90
C ILE A 81 -4.27 -9.25 -6.05
N VAL A 82 -3.06 -9.72 -5.69
CA VAL A 82 -2.85 -10.95 -4.91
C VAL A 82 -3.37 -10.79 -3.47
N ALA A 83 -3.22 -9.61 -2.86
CA ALA A 83 -3.76 -9.32 -1.53
C ALA A 83 -5.29 -9.25 -1.51
N GLY A 84 -5.93 -9.03 -2.66
CA GLY A 84 -7.39 -8.98 -2.81
C GLY A 84 -8.08 -10.33 -3.02
N GLU A 85 -7.36 -11.45 -3.05
CA GLU A 85 -7.93 -12.77 -3.40
C GLU A 85 -9.03 -13.28 -2.46
N ASP A 86 -9.06 -12.81 -1.20
CA ASP A 86 -10.09 -13.22 -0.23
C ASP A 86 -11.46 -12.59 -0.55
N GLN A 87 -11.53 -11.70 -1.55
CA GLN A 87 -12.75 -11.04 -1.98
C GLN A 87 -13.60 -11.96 -2.88
N PRO A 88 -14.94 -11.81 -2.87
CA PRO A 88 -15.81 -12.56 -3.77
C PRO A 88 -15.52 -12.25 -5.24
N HIS A 89 -15.00 -13.25 -5.96
CA HIS A 89 -14.76 -13.19 -7.39
C HIS A 89 -14.96 -14.55 -8.06
N ASP A 90 -15.20 -14.55 -9.36
CA ASP A 90 -15.36 -15.75 -10.21
C ASP A 90 -14.03 -16.45 -10.55
N ALA A 91 -12.90 -15.93 -10.04
CA ALA A 91 -11.56 -16.38 -10.38
C ALA A 91 -11.02 -17.59 -9.59
N GLY A 92 -11.83 -18.25 -8.75
CA GLY A 92 -11.48 -19.46 -7.97
C GLY A 92 -10.23 -19.31 -7.09
N ASP A 93 -9.50 -20.41 -6.86
CA ASP A 93 -8.24 -20.38 -6.08
C ASP A 93 -7.10 -19.74 -6.92
N VAL A 94 -6.97 -18.42 -6.78
CA VAL A 94 -6.03 -17.59 -7.55
C VAL A 94 -4.59 -17.93 -7.21
N ARG A 95 -4.24 -17.99 -5.92
CA ARG A 95 -2.87 -18.31 -5.49
C ARG A 95 -2.40 -19.63 -6.04
N ALA A 96 -3.22 -20.68 -5.99
CA ALA A 96 -2.84 -21.96 -6.57
C ALA A 96 -2.65 -21.89 -8.09
N ARG A 97 -3.52 -21.14 -8.80
CA ARG A 97 -3.46 -20.99 -10.26
C ARG A 97 -2.26 -20.18 -10.74
N HIS A 98 -1.84 -19.18 -9.97
CA HIS A 98 -0.77 -18.24 -10.31
C HIS A 98 0.49 -18.40 -9.44
N ALA A 99 0.65 -19.52 -8.73
CA ALA A 99 1.73 -19.73 -7.78
C ALA A 99 3.12 -19.43 -8.37
N ALA A 100 3.39 -19.91 -9.59
CA ALA A 100 4.67 -19.68 -10.26
C ALA A 100 4.92 -18.19 -10.59
N ASP A 101 3.87 -17.46 -10.98
CA ASP A 101 3.96 -16.03 -11.27
C ASP A 101 4.17 -15.24 -9.98
N ILE A 102 3.41 -15.57 -8.92
CA ILE A 102 3.52 -14.95 -7.59
C ILE A 102 4.91 -15.16 -7.00
N ASP A 103 5.45 -16.38 -7.07
CA ASP A 103 6.81 -16.69 -6.62
C ASP A 103 7.86 -15.89 -7.40
N ALA A 104 7.67 -15.72 -8.72
CA ALA A 104 8.59 -14.95 -9.55
C ALA A 104 8.53 -13.44 -9.21
N LEU A 105 7.33 -12.89 -9.07
CA LEU A 105 7.11 -11.51 -8.64
C LEU A 105 7.74 -11.25 -7.26
N GLY A 106 7.55 -12.16 -6.30
CA GLY A 106 8.16 -12.09 -4.96
C GLY A 106 9.69 -12.04 -5.00
N ARG A 107 10.32 -12.86 -5.84
CA ARG A 107 11.79 -12.81 -6.05
C ARG A 107 12.25 -11.48 -6.66
N ILE A 108 11.50 -10.92 -7.59
CA ILE A 108 11.83 -9.62 -8.21
C ILE A 108 11.70 -8.51 -7.17
N ALA A 109 10.58 -8.43 -6.44
CA ALA A 109 10.37 -7.44 -5.38
C ALA A 109 11.45 -7.49 -4.31
N THR A 110 11.79 -8.69 -3.81
CA THR A 110 12.85 -8.89 -2.81
C THR A 110 14.21 -8.37 -3.29
N ARG A 111 14.54 -8.58 -4.58
CA ARG A 111 15.80 -8.13 -5.18
C ARG A 111 15.86 -6.61 -5.37
N MET A 112 14.73 -5.97 -5.66
CA MET A 112 14.63 -4.50 -5.82
C MET A 112 14.55 -3.77 -4.48
N LEU A 113 14.09 -4.44 -3.42
CA LEU A 113 13.91 -3.84 -2.10
C LEU A 113 15.15 -3.07 -1.58
N PRO A 114 16.39 -3.60 -1.60
CA PRO A 114 17.58 -2.87 -1.15
C PRO A 114 18.01 -1.71 -2.08
N THR A 115 17.45 -1.60 -3.29
CA THR A 115 17.83 -0.54 -4.26
C THR A 115 16.89 0.66 -4.23
N ALA A 116 15.80 0.60 -3.45
CA ALA A 116 14.82 1.69 -3.38
C ALA A 116 15.48 3.02 -2.97
N SER A 117 15.29 4.04 -3.80
CA SER A 117 15.88 5.37 -3.62
C SER A 117 15.23 6.19 -2.50
N ASP A 118 14.00 5.85 -2.13
CA ASP A 118 13.17 6.62 -1.23
C ASP A 118 12.22 5.71 -0.45
N ARG A 119 11.67 6.28 0.62
CA ARG A 119 10.75 5.61 1.53
C ARG A 119 9.51 5.05 0.82
N TYR A 120 8.92 5.80 -0.11
CA TYR A 120 7.67 5.41 -0.75
C TYR A 120 7.87 4.14 -1.56
N THR A 121 8.86 4.17 -2.45
CA THR A 121 9.27 3.02 -3.25
C THR A 121 9.61 1.82 -2.35
N TYR A 122 10.35 2.05 -1.26
CA TYR A 122 10.72 0.98 -0.34
C TYR A 122 9.52 0.30 0.32
N VAL A 123 8.59 1.09 0.87
CA VAL A 123 7.39 0.57 1.53
C VAL A 123 6.48 -0.16 0.54
N TYR A 124 6.33 0.33 -0.70
CA TYR A 124 5.57 -0.38 -1.73
C TYR A 124 6.19 -1.74 -2.09
N LEU A 125 7.51 -1.80 -2.25
CA LEU A 125 8.21 -3.07 -2.50
C LEU A 125 8.12 -4.01 -1.31
N LEU A 126 8.23 -3.51 -0.08
CA LEU A 126 8.10 -4.31 1.13
C LEU A 126 6.68 -4.88 1.27
N GLN A 127 5.66 -4.05 1.03
CA GLN A 127 4.27 -4.48 0.97
C GLN A 127 4.07 -5.57 -0.10
N ALA A 128 4.69 -5.39 -1.27
CA ALA A 128 4.61 -6.38 -2.34
C ALA A 128 5.19 -7.73 -1.93
N VAL A 129 6.36 -7.76 -1.28
CA VAL A 129 6.94 -8.98 -0.72
C VAL A 129 5.95 -9.66 0.24
N LEU A 130 5.36 -8.91 1.17
CA LEU A 130 4.38 -9.45 2.13
C LEU A 130 3.12 -10.00 1.45
N ALA A 131 2.61 -9.33 0.41
CA ALA A 131 1.46 -9.79 -0.36
C ALA A 131 1.74 -11.12 -1.07
N PHE A 132 2.91 -11.24 -1.70
CA PHE A 132 3.31 -12.46 -2.40
C PHE A 132 3.60 -13.62 -1.43
N GLU A 133 4.14 -13.34 -0.25
CA GLU A 133 4.29 -14.31 0.85
C GLU A 133 2.95 -14.74 1.48
N GLY A 134 1.86 -14.02 1.21
CA GLY A 134 0.56 -14.29 1.81
C GLY A 134 0.47 -13.87 3.27
N VAL A 135 1.24 -12.85 3.68
CA VAL A 135 1.18 -12.29 5.03
C VAL A 135 -0.12 -11.48 5.18
N PRO A 136 -1.06 -11.90 6.05
CA PRO A 136 -2.33 -11.20 6.22
C PRO A 136 -2.12 -9.78 6.75
N VAL A 137 -3.07 -8.89 6.45
CA VAL A 137 -3.06 -7.46 6.84
C VAL A 137 -1.96 -6.64 6.14
N TRP A 138 -0.72 -7.08 6.22
CA TRP A 138 0.43 -6.26 5.84
C TRP A 138 0.76 -6.30 4.34
N GLY A 139 0.20 -7.25 3.60
CA GLY A 139 0.21 -7.24 2.12
C GLY A 139 -0.58 -6.08 1.50
N HIS A 140 -1.37 -5.34 2.29
CA HIS A 140 -2.22 -4.24 1.79
C HIS A 140 -2.37 -3.06 2.75
N ARG A 141 -1.96 -3.16 4.02
CA ARG A 141 -2.00 -2.03 4.98
C ARG A 141 -0.63 -1.41 5.23
N LEU A 142 0.47 -1.99 4.78
CA LEU A 142 1.79 -1.45 5.09
C LEU A 142 2.04 -0.10 4.40
N GLU A 143 1.43 0.15 3.25
CA GLU A 143 1.51 1.41 2.51
C GLU A 143 1.09 2.64 3.32
N ASP A 144 0.24 2.48 4.34
CA ASP A 144 -0.17 3.59 5.22
C ASP A 144 1.00 4.12 6.08
N VAL A 145 2.10 3.37 6.18
CA VAL A 145 3.37 3.93 6.70
C VAL A 145 3.83 5.14 5.87
N ASN A 146 3.59 5.14 4.56
CA ASN A 146 3.87 6.29 3.70
C ASN A 146 2.89 7.45 3.88
N ASN A 147 1.68 7.16 4.36
CA ASN A 147 0.64 8.14 4.66
C ASN A 147 0.83 8.77 6.04
N ASP A 148 1.84 8.34 6.80
CA ASP A 148 2.18 8.78 8.16
C ASP A 148 1.07 8.55 9.21
N GLU A 149 -0.03 7.87 8.84
CA GLU A 149 -1.19 7.69 9.71
C GLU A 149 -1.95 6.37 9.48
N TYR A 150 -2.55 5.85 10.57
CA TYR A 150 -3.57 4.81 10.52
C TYR A 150 -4.87 5.32 11.16
N GLU A 151 -6.00 5.02 10.52
CA GLU A 151 -7.32 5.07 11.15
C GLU A 151 -7.61 3.70 11.78
N ILE A 152 -7.94 3.69 13.07
CA ILE A 152 -8.18 2.48 13.86
C ILE A 152 -9.37 2.66 14.81
N GLU A 153 -9.91 1.57 15.36
CA GLU A 153 -10.92 1.62 16.41
C GLU A 153 -10.28 1.26 17.76
N CYS A 154 -10.69 1.95 18.83
CA CYS A 154 -10.29 1.55 20.19
C CYS A 154 -10.93 0.20 20.56
N PRO A 155 -10.18 -0.79 21.05
CA PRO A 155 -10.72 -2.10 21.37
C PRO A 155 -11.70 -2.09 22.55
N GLU A 156 -11.64 -1.07 23.42
CA GLU A 156 -12.47 -0.99 24.64
C GLU A 156 -13.75 -0.17 24.45
N CYS A 157 -13.66 1.00 23.81
CA CYS A 157 -14.82 1.90 23.66
C CYS A 157 -15.30 2.08 22.21
N SER A 158 -14.65 1.41 21.25
CA SER A 158 -14.95 1.49 19.81
C SER A 158 -14.91 2.91 19.21
N ALA A 159 -14.26 3.86 19.90
CA ALA A 159 -14.02 5.18 19.35
C ALA A 159 -13.13 5.06 18.12
N VAL A 160 -13.51 5.72 17.01
CA VAL A 160 -12.65 5.86 15.83
C VAL A 160 -11.53 6.82 16.19
N MET A 161 -10.30 6.38 15.97
CA MET A 161 -9.09 7.09 16.33
C MET A 161 -8.15 7.20 15.12
N PHE A 162 -7.33 8.23 15.13
CA PHE A 162 -6.17 8.32 14.26
C PHE A 162 -4.90 8.13 15.09
N VAL A 163 -3.94 7.45 14.48
CA VAL A 163 -2.58 7.29 14.98
C VAL A 163 -1.66 7.89 13.93
N ALA A 164 -0.95 8.96 14.28
CA ALA A 164 0.02 9.63 13.41
C ALA A 164 1.43 9.37 13.95
N PHE A 165 2.38 9.03 13.08
CA PHE A 165 3.75 8.64 13.44
C PHE A 165 4.76 9.10 12.38
N GLY A 166 4.63 10.37 11.99
CA GLY A 166 5.43 10.96 10.93
C GLY A 166 5.60 12.46 11.08
N ASP A 167 5.45 13.19 9.98
CA ASP A 167 5.79 14.61 9.93
C ASP A 167 4.97 15.50 10.88
N ASP A 168 3.74 15.08 11.21
CA ASP A 168 2.85 15.82 12.11
C ASP A 168 3.07 15.47 13.59
N GLY A 169 3.96 14.52 13.87
CA GLY A 169 4.32 14.03 15.20
C GLY A 169 3.94 12.57 15.42
N HIS A 170 4.07 12.14 16.68
CA HIS A 170 3.84 10.75 17.12
C HIS A 170 2.77 10.72 18.21
N PHE A 171 1.50 10.60 17.81
CA PHE A 171 0.37 10.66 18.74
C PHE A 171 -0.84 9.84 18.29
N SER A 172 -1.74 9.57 19.23
CA SER A 172 -3.11 9.13 19.00
C SER A 172 -4.11 10.25 19.31
N CYS A 173 -5.22 10.30 18.58
CA CYS A 173 -6.30 11.25 18.82
C CYS A 173 -7.69 10.72 18.41
N THR A 174 -8.75 11.26 19.02
CA THR A 174 -10.16 11.04 18.65
C THR A 174 -10.68 12.29 17.94
N GLY A 175 -10.77 12.24 16.61
CA GLY A 175 -11.15 13.36 15.76
C GLY A 175 -10.13 13.71 14.68
N ASP A 176 -10.58 14.49 13.69
CA ASP A 176 -9.77 14.92 12.55
C ASP A 176 -8.77 16.01 12.98
N TYR A 177 -7.54 15.59 13.29
CA TYR A 177 -6.45 16.47 13.69
C TYR A 177 -5.86 17.27 12.53
N ALA A 178 -6.20 16.94 11.27
CA ALA A 178 -5.73 17.66 10.11
C ALA A 178 -6.46 19.00 9.94
N ILE A 179 -7.69 19.09 10.44
CA ILE A 179 -8.53 20.29 10.37
C ILE A 179 -8.74 20.90 11.77
N GLY A 180 -8.77 20.08 12.83
CA GLY A 180 -8.97 20.51 14.21
C GLY A 180 -7.67 20.78 14.97
N ALA A 181 -7.33 22.06 15.16
CA ALA A 181 -6.12 22.45 15.91
C ALA A 181 -6.16 22.05 17.40
N ASP A 182 -7.35 21.93 17.98
CA ASP A 182 -7.56 21.68 19.42
C ASP A 182 -7.88 20.21 19.75
N VAL A 183 -7.68 19.28 18.81
CA VAL A 183 -7.93 17.86 19.07
C VAL A 183 -6.93 17.35 20.12
N PRO A 184 -7.38 16.74 21.23
CA PRO A 184 -6.48 16.17 22.23
C PRO A 184 -5.57 15.08 21.63
N LYS A 185 -4.26 15.27 21.77
CA LYS A 185 -3.22 14.34 21.31
C LYS A 185 -2.55 13.67 22.50
N LEU A 186 -2.50 12.34 22.50
CA LEU A 186 -1.73 11.57 23.47
C LEU A 186 -0.51 10.95 22.77
N PRO A 187 0.69 10.99 23.38
CA PRO A 187 1.89 10.50 22.73
C PRO A 187 1.82 9.00 22.46
N LEU A 188 2.33 8.57 21.30
CA LEU A 188 2.59 7.15 21.07
C LEU A 188 3.83 6.72 21.85
N ARG A 189 3.88 5.43 22.21
CA ARG A 189 5.05 4.80 22.80
C ARG A 189 5.66 3.82 21.79
N PRO A 190 6.85 4.10 21.23
CA PRO A 190 7.49 3.16 20.31
C PRO A 190 7.86 1.87 21.05
N ALA A 191 7.77 0.74 20.36
CA ALA A 191 8.34 -0.51 20.82
C ALA A 191 9.87 -0.42 20.82
N ALA A 192 10.52 -1.00 21.84
CA ALA A 192 11.97 -1.12 21.83
C ALA A 192 12.37 -2.17 20.77
N PRO A 193 13.27 -1.88 19.81
CA PRO A 193 13.62 -2.80 18.74
C PRO A 193 14.03 -4.21 19.21
N GLU A 194 14.73 -4.30 20.34
CA GLU A 194 15.17 -5.56 20.98
C GLU A 194 14.03 -6.40 21.55
N THR A 195 12.83 -5.84 21.67
CA THR A 195 11.63 -6.52 22.16
C THR A 195 10.72 -7.01 21.03
N LEU A 196 10.98 -6.58 19.78
CA LEU A 196 10.23 -7.04 18.62
C LEU A 196 10.53 -8.52 18.37
N THR A 197 9.49 -9.29 18.02
CA THR A 197 9.64 -10.72 17.68
C THR A 197 8.80 -11.07 16.46
N GLY A 198 9.29 -11.95 15.59
CA GLY A 198 8.51 -12.45 14.45
C GLY A 198 8.43 -11.45 13.30
N LEU A 199 7.22 -11.16 12.80
CA LEU A 199 7.05 -10.24 11.66
C LEU A 199 7.57 -8.82 11.95
N PRO A 200 7.24 -8.16 13.08
CA PRO A 200 7.78 -6.84 13.42
C PRO A 200 9.30 -6.77 13.41
N GLU A 201 9.95 -7.77 14.01
CA GLU A 201 11.42 -7.90 14.05
C GLU A 201 11.98 -8.02 12.64
N ARG A 202 11.40 -8.89 11.81
CA ARG A 202 11.80 -9.08 10.41
C ARG A 202 11.69 -7.77 9.62
N LEU A 203 10.58 -7.05 9.73
CA LEU A 203 10.38 -5.79 9.00
C LEU A 203 11.39 -4.72 9.46
N HIS A 204 11.55 -4.55 10.77
CA HIS A 204 12.48 -3.57 11.34
C HIS A 204 13.93 -3.86 10.94
N THR A 205 14.39 -5.10 11.13
CA THR A 205 15.77 -5.52 10.79
C THR A 205 16.05 -5.43 9.30
N THR A 206 15.08 -5.78 8.45
CA THR A 206 15.19 -5.63 6.99
C THR A 206 15.31 -4.17 6.58
N ALA A 207 14.45 -3.29 7.12
CA ALA A 207 14.52 -1.84 6.87
C ALA A 207 15.87 -1.25 7.30
N HIS A 208 16.34 -1.59 8.51
CA HIS A 208 17.64 -1.16 9.00
C HIS A 208 18.80 -1.67 8.13
N ALA A 209 18.79 -2.95 7.75
CA ALA A 209 19.82 -3.54 6.88
C ALA A 209 19.89 -2.89 5.49
N HIS A 210 18.78 -2.35 4.99
CA HIS A 210 18.70 -1.62 3.73
C HIS A 210 18.97 -0.11 3.89
N GLY A 211 19.31 0.37 5.09
CA GLY A 211 19.57 1.78 5.37
C GLY A 211 18.32 2.66 5.41
N GLN A 212 17.13 2.06 5.52
CA GLN A 212 15.83 2.75 5.55
C GLN A 212 15.43 3.09 6.99
N GLU A 213 16.24 3.91 7.66
CA GLU A 213 16.07 4.21 9.09
C GLU A 213 14.74 4.89 9.42
N ASP A 214 14.24 5.77 8.54
CA ASP A 214 12.91 6.39 8.73
C ASP A 214 11.80 5.33 8.78
N VAL A 215 11.86 4.33 7.89
CA VAL A 215 10.92 3.20 7.90
C VAL A 215 11.10 2.37 9.17
N ALA A 216 12.33 2.04 9.55
CA ALA A 216 12.60 1.28 10.78
C ALA A 216 12.01 1.96 12.02
N VAL A 217 12.20 3.28 12.17
CA VAL A 217 11.62 4.08 13.26
C VAL A 217 10.10 4.04 13.22
N ARG A 218 9.48 4.23 12.07
CA ARG A 218 8.01 4.20 11.92
C ARG A 218 7.41 2.85 12.29
N LEU A 219 8.10 1.76 11.95
CA LEU A 219 7.69 0.41 12.35
C LEU A 219 7.70 0.25 13.88
N THR A 220 8.60 0.91 14.63
CA THR A 220 8.56 0.87 16.10
C THR A 220 7.31 1.52 16.68
N TYR A 221 6.75 2.54 16.03
CA TYR A 221 5.48 3.14 16.44
C TYR A 221 4.28 2.30 16.02
N LEU A 222 4.30 1.74 14.81
CA LEU A 222 3.27 0.83 14.32
C LEU A 222 3.12 -0.43 15.19
N PHE A 223 4.24 -1.00 15.65
CA PHE A 223 4.24 -2.13 16.57
C PHE A 223 4.37 -1.70 18.04
N GLY A 224 4.31 -0.40 18.30
CA GLY A 224 4.29 0.19 19.63
C GLY A 224 2.88 0.31 20.19
N ALA A 225 2.74 1.13 21.23
CA ALA A 225 1.48 1.32 21.94
C ALA A 225 0.87 2.72 21.68
N ALA A 226 -0.45 2.75 21.59
CA ALA A 226 -1.27 3.96 21.61
C ALA A 226 -2.15 4.00 22.86
N THR A 227 -2.55 5.19 23.26
CA THR A 227 -3.54 5.41 24.33
C THR A 227 -4.79 6.05 23.75
N CYS A 228 -5.97 5.50 24.04
CA CYS A 228 -7.24 6.11 23.63
C CYS A 228 -7.47 7.43 24.40
N PRO A 229 -7.67 8.58 23.74
CA PRO A 229 -7.98 9.84 24.42
C PRO A 229 -9.27 9.81 25.24
N ASP A 230 -10.26 9.02 24.82
CA ASP A 230 -11.59 9.00 25.44
C ASP A 230 -11.65 8.10 26.68
N CYS A 231 -11.21 6.85 26.56
CA CYS A 231 -11.30 5.86 27.65
C CYS A 231 -9.97 5.52 28.33
N LYS A 232 -8.85 6.06 27.83
CA LYS A 232 -7.49 5.84 28.34
C LYS A 232 -6.95 4.40 28.24
N ALA A 233 -7.65 3.51 27.53
CA ALA A 233 -7.14 2.18 27.22
C ALA A 233 -5.80 2.28 26.46
N GLU A 234 -4.83 1.44 26.84
CA GLU A 234 -3.58 1.25 26.10
C GLU A 234 -3.64 -0.05 25.30
N PHE A 235 -3.15 -0.02 24.06
CA PHE A 235 -3.14 -1.18 23.17
C PHE A 235 -2.05 -1.02 22.09
N THR A 236 -1.67 -2.12 21.44
CA THR A 236 -0.75 -2.11 20.30
C THR A 236 -1.45 -1.55 19.07
N VAL A 237 -0.81 -0.63 18.35
CA VAL A 237 -1.40 -0.01 17.14
C VAL A 237 -1.69 -1.07 16.08
N ALA A 238 -0.70 -1.90 15.77
CA ALA A 238 -0.81 -2.99 14.80
C ALA A 238 -1.96 -3.98 15.05
N ASP A 239 -2.34 -4.22 16.31
CA ASP A 239 -3.43 -5.15 16.65
C ASP A 239 -4.81 -4.61 16.22
N GLN A 240 -4.94 -3.30 16.03
CA GLN A 240 -6.16 -2.64 15.56
C GLN A 240 -6.14 -2.32 14.05
N VAL A 241 -5.07 -2.69 13.35
CA VAL A 241 -5.00 -2.56 11.89
C VAL A 241 -5.60 -3.80 11.27
N HIS A 242 -6.73 -3.63 10.58
CA HIS A 242 -7.49 -4.73 9.98
C HIS A 242 -7.41 -4.72 8.46
N PRO A 243 -7.74 -5.84 7.80
CA PRO A 243 -7.97 -5.85 6.36
C PRO A 243 -9.04 -4.85 5.93
N PRO A 244 -8.92 -4.26 4.72
CA PRO A 244 -9.98 -3.41 4.19
C PRO A 244 -11.26 -4.23 4.18
N LEU A 245 -12.33 -3.65 4.72
CA LEU A 245 -13.62 -4.31 4.79
C LEU A 245 -14.07 -4.68 3.37
N VAL A 246 -14.17 -5.98 3.11
CA VAL A 246 -14.87 -6.51 1.93
C VAL A 246 -16.33 -6.04 2.07
N THR A 247 -16.76 -5.13 1.20
CA THR A 247 -17.92 -4.28 1.43
C THR A 247 -19.22 -5.06 1.67
N ALA A 248 -19.72 -5.00 2.90
CA ALA A 248 -21.15 -5.03 3.19
C ALA A 248 -21.47 -3.98 4.29
N ALA A 249 -22.15 -2.91 3.87
CA ALA A 249 -22.78 -1.87 4.68
C ALA A 249 -21.87 -0.84 5.42
N ARG A 250 -21.82 0.37 4.83
CA ARG A 250 -21.72 1.71 5.45
C ARG A 250 -21.27 1.77 6.93
N ARG A 251 -20.10 2.35 7.17
CA ARG A 251 -19.93 3.34 8.26
C ARG A 251 -19.79 4.73 7.63
N ARG A 252 -20.44 5.71 8.24
CA ARG A 252 -20.76 7.03 7.68
C ARG A 252 -19.53 7.94 7.71
N GLY A 253 -19.21 8.55 6.56
CA GLY A 253 -18.33 9.72 6.37
C GLY A 253 -16.88 9.45 6.76
N VAL A 254 -15.92 9.32 5.85
CA VAL A 254 -15.51 10.24 4.78
C VAL A 254 -15.09 9.38 3.59
N GLY A 255 -15.39 9.82 2.36
CA GLY A 255 -14.95 9.10 1.16
C GLY A 255 -13.43 9.02 1.14
N ARG A 256 -12.87 7.81 1.17
CA ARG A 256 -11.47 7.58 0.81
C ARG A 256 -11.29 8.00 -0.65
N PRO A 257 -10.44 8.98 -0.97
CA PRO A 257 -10.10 9.24 -2.35
C PRO A 257 -9.28 8.06 -2.90
N CYS A 258 -9.49 7.71 -4.17
CA CYS A 258 -8.50 6.97 -4.94
C CYS A 258 -7.13 7.67 -4.80
N PRO A 259 -6.01 6.96 -5.00
CA PRO A 259 -4.68 7.57 -5.10
C PRO A 259 -4.57 8.67 -6.17
N ASP A 260 -5.61 8.86 -7.00
CA ASP A 260 -5.62 9.79 -8.12
C ASP A 260 -6.63 10.96 -8.01
N ASP A 261 -7.37 11.06 -6.91
CA ASP A 261 -8.22 12.24 -6.61
C ASP A 261 -7.69 12.97 -5.37
N GLY A 262 -6.44 13.44 -5.43
CA GLY A 262 -5.80 13.95 -4.23
C GLY A 262 -4.45 14.65 -4.33
N ASN A 263 -3.96 15.07 -5.50
CA ASN A 263 -2.81 15.99 -5.53
C ASN A 263 -3.22 17.46 -5.26
N ARG A 264 -4.12 17.66 -4.28
CA ARG A 264 -4.29 18.96 -3.64
C ARG A 264 -3.62 18.87 -2.26
N PRO A 265 -2.57 19.68 -2.02
CA PRO A 265 -2.01 19.74 -0.70
C PRO A 265 -3.07 20.16 0.33
N ARG A 266 -3.05 19.54 1.51
CA ARG A 266 -3.70 20.10 2.71
C ARG A 266 -3.19 21.55 2.85
N PRO A 267 -4.07 22.55 3.08
CA PRO A 267 -3.70 23.96 3.05
C PRO A 267 -2.54 24.23 4.03
N GLY A 268 -1.36 24.54 3.50
CA GLY A 268 -0.16 24.85 4.30
C GLY A 268 1.10 24.02 3.98
N ARG A 269 1.00 22.90 3.27
CA ARG A 269 2.17 22.14 2.79
C ARG A 269 2.22 22.19 1.25
N ARG A 270 3.38 22.34 0.63
CA ARG A 270 3.52 22.01 -0.81
C ARG A 270 3.57 20.49 -0.90
N ALA A 271 2.64 19.88 -1.62
CA ALA A 271 2.77 18.49 -2.01
C ALA A 271 4.07 18.34 -2.81
N ALA A 272 4.95 17.42 -2.41
CA ALA A 272 5.97 16.94 -3.32
C ALA A 272 5.24 16.10 -4.38
N PRO A 273 5.43 16.37 -5.68
CA PRO A 273 4.84 15.54 -6.73
C PRO A 273 5.40 14.11 -6.64
N PRO A 274 4.72 13.10 -7.21
CA PRO A 274 5.41 11.85 -7.56
C PRO A 274 6.68 12.19 -8.33
N PRO A 275 7.77 11.42 -8.22
CA PRO A 275 9.11 11.80 -8.68
C PRO A 275 9.05 12.40 -10.08
N SER A 276 9.16 13.73 -10.13
CA SER A 276 9.13 14.51 -11.36
C SER A 276 10.58 14.83 -11.74
N ARG A 277 10.85 14.83 -13.06
CA ARG A 277 12.18 14.88 -13.66
C ARG A 277 13.02 16.15 -13.39
N ASP A 278 12.56 17.12 -12.60
CA ASP A 278 13.12 18.49 -12.59
C ASP A 278 14.06 18.84 -11.41
N SER A 279 14.89 17.92 -10.92
CA SER A 279 15.93 18.25 -9.91
C SER A 279 17.38 17.99 -10.32
N VAL A 280 17.66 17.67 -11.59
CA VAL A 280 19.03 17.51 -12.10
C VAL A 280 19.29 18.47 -13.26
N ALA A 281 19.20 19.78 -13.01
CA ALA A 281 19.66 20.77 -13.98
C ALA A 281 19.98 22.14 -13.37
N MET A 282 20.69 22.23 -12.23
CA MET A 282 21.47 23.43 -11.94
C MET A 282 22.46 23.22 -10.79
N ARG A 283 23.71 22.94 -11.16
CA ARG A 283 24.95 23.42 -10.53
C ARG A 283 26.12 22.92 -11.39
N ARG A 284 26.52 23.77 -12.32
CA ARG A 284 27.94 23.91 -12.67
C ARG A 284 28.56 24.87 -11.66
#